data_AF-A0A139NKM6-F1
#
_entry.id   AF-A0A139NKM6-F1
#
_cell.length_a   1.000
_cell.length_b   1.000
_cell.length_c   1.000
_cell.angle_alpha   90.00
_cell.angle_beta   90.00
_cell.angle_gamma   90.00
#
_symmetry.space_group_name_H-M   'P 1'
#
loop_
_entity.id
_entity.type
_entity.pdbx_description
1 polymer ?
#
loop_
_entity_poly.entity_id
_entity_poly.type
_entity_poly.pdbx_seq_one_letter_code
_entity_poly.pdbx_strand_id
1 'polypeptide(L)'
;MYQQSYFDGGLLSYIGHSIIAGIMITFSLGLATPWAICWMQKWKAQHTVIDGHRLYFDGTGGQLFGNWIKWTLLTLITIGIYAFWLNIKKEQWITKHTHQR
;
A
#
# COMPACT_ATOMS: atom_id res chain seq x y z
N MET A 1 26.27 -2.66 -18.92
CA MET A 1 25.17 -3.63 -19.18
C MET A 1 23.94 -3.07 -18.47
N TYR A 2 22.92 -2.63 -19.20
CA TYR A 2 21.68 -2.09 -18.60
C TYR A 2 20.87 -3.26 -18.05
N GLN A 3 20.86 -3.47 -16.73
CA GLN A 3 20.01 -4.50 -16.12
C GLN A 3 18.56 -4.06 -16.31
N GLN A 4 17.82 -4.81 -17.13
CA GLN A 4 16.47 -4.43 -17.51
C GLN A 4 15.57 -4.51 -16.27
N SER A 5 15.07 -3.35 -15.85
CA SER A 5 14.02 -3.28 -14.85
C SER A 5 12.73 -3.77 -15.49
N TYR A 6 12.14 -4.83 -14.94
CA TYR A 6 10.94 -5.43 -15.49
C TYR A 6 9.88 -5.60 -14.40
N PHE A 7 8.63 -5.41 -14.80
CA PHE A 7 7.46 -5.54 -13.96
C PHE A 7 6.56 -6.62 -14.54
N ASP A 8 6.57 -7.80 -13.92
CA ASP A 8 5.85 -8.99 -14.40
C ASP A 8 4.37 -9.03 -13.91
N GLY A 9 3.82 -7.87 -13.57
CA GLY A 9 2.48 -7.78 -12.99
C GLY A 9 1.38 -7.94 -14.04
N GLY A 10 0.67 -9.08 -13.99
CA GLY A 10 -0.48 -9.32 -14.87
C GLY A 10 -1.71 -8.44 -14.56
N LEU A 11 -2.35 -7.91 -15.61
CA LEU A 11 -3.55 -7.06 -15.52
C LEU A 11 -4.71 -7.74 -14.77
N LEU A 12 -4.92 -9.03 -15.02
CA LEU A 12 -5.91 -9.86 -14.32
C LEU A 12 -5.65 -9.95 -12.82
N SER A 13 -4.39 -10.02 -12.40
CA SER A 13 -4.01 -10.02 -10.99
C SER A 13 -4.33 -8.68 -10.34
N TYR A 14 -4.05 -7.56 -11.02
CA TYR A 14 -4.34 -6.21 -10.51
C TYR A 14 -5.85 -5.97 -10.34
N ILE A 15 -6.65 -6.38 -11.32
CA ILE A 15 -8.12 -6.25 -11.28
C ILE A 15 -8.69 -7.14 -10.18
N GLY A 16 -8.22 -8.40 -10.07
CA GLY A 16 -8.62 -9.31 -8.99
C GLY A 16 -8.33 -8.75 -7.60
N HIS A 17 -7.10 -8.26 -7.38
CA HIS A 17 -6.74 -7.66 -6.09
C HIS A 17 -7.50 -6.37 -5.78
N SER A 18 -7.85 -5.56 -6.79
CA SER A 18 -8.66 -4.34 -6.60
C SER A 18 -10.09 -4.66 -6.18
N ILE A 19 -10.68 -5.72 -6.76
CA ILE A 19 -12.03 -6.19 -6.38
C ILE A 19 -12.01 -6.77 -4.97
N ILE A 20 -11.02 -7.60 -4.63
CA ILE A 20 -10.87 -8.18 -3.28
C ILE A 20 -10.67 -7.06 -2.25
N ALA A 21 -9.83 -6.07 -2.55
CA ALA A 21 -9.64 -4.90 -1.70
C ALA A 21 -10.95 -4.13 -1.50
N GLY A 22 -11.72 -3.89 -2.57
CA GLY A 22 -13.02 -3.22 -2.51
C GLY A 22 -14.04 -3.97 -1.65
N ILE A 23 -14.14 -5.28 -1.81
CA ILE A 23 -15.01 -6.13 -0.98
C ILE A 23 -14.58 -6.08 0.48
N MET A 24 -13.29 -6.22 0.77
CA MET A 24 -12.76 -6.21 2.14
C MET A 24 -12.98 -4.87 2.84
N ILE A 25 -12.84 -3.76 2.12
CA ILE A 25 -13.10 -2.40 2.60
C ILE A 25 -14.59 -2.20 2.90
N THR A 26 -15.47 -2.66 2.01
CA THR A 26 -16.93 -2.52 2.14
C THR A 26 -17.46 -3.34 3.32
N PHE A 27 -17.00 -4.59 3.46
CA PHE A 27 -17.41 -5.49 4.54
C PHE A 27 -16.87 -5.07 5.92
N SER A 28 -15.72 -4.40 5.95
CA SER A 28 -15.05 -3.98 7.19
C SER A 28 -15.31 -2.51 7.57
N LEU A 29 -16.29 -1.84 6.95
CA LEU A 29 -16.58 -0.41 7.18
C LEU A 29 -15.35 0.51 7.02
N GLY A 30 -14.42 0.14 6.13
CA GLY A 30 -13.18 0.88 5.90
C GLY A 30 -12.02 0.56 6.86
N LEU A 31 -12.19 -0.31 7.86
CA LEU A 31 -11.13 -0.69 8.81
C LEU A 31 -10.01 -1.54 8.18
N ALA A 32 -10.32 -2.26 7.10
CA ALA A 32 -9.38 -3.13 6.41
C ALA A 32 -8.57 -2.43 5.31
N THR A 33 -8.79 -1.13 5.09
CA THR A 33 -8.02 -0.30 4.15
C THR A 33 -6.50 -0.38 4.36
N PRO A 34 -5.92 -0.29 5.58
CA PRO A 34 -4.48 -0.41 5.75
C PRO A 34 -3.95 -1.80 5.37
N TRP A 35 -4.70 -2.86 5.65
CA TRP A 35 -4.32 -4.22 5.26
C TRP A 35 -4.36 -4.41 3.75
N ALA A 36 -5.39 -3.89 3.06
CA ALA A 36 -5.48 -3.91 1.61
C ALA A 36 -4.28 -3.18 0.95
N ILE A 37 -3.90 -2.02 1.49
CA ILE A 37 -2.77 -1.23 1.00
C ILE A 37 -1.45 -1.99 1.19
N CYS A 38 -1.20 -2.53 2.38
CA CYS A 38 0.02 -3.31 2.64
C CYS A 38 0.10 -4.55 1.75
N TRP A 39 -1.02 -5.26 1.54
CA TRP A 39 -1.05 -6.43 0.67
C TRP A 39 -0.77 -6.06 -0.80
N MET A 40 -1.42 -5.02 -1.31
CA MET A 40 -1.19 -4.53 -2.68
C MET A 40 0.27 -4.07 -2.87
N GLN A 41 0.85 -3.38 -1.88
CA GLN A 41 2.25 -2.94 -1.95
C GLN A 41 3.22 -4.11 -1.87
N LYS A 42 2.94 -5.11 -1.02
CA LYS A 42 3.72 -6.34 -0.97
C LYS A 42 3.67 -7.10 -2.29
N TRP A 43 2.50 -7.21 -2.90
CA TRP A 43 2.34 -7.83 -4.22
C TRP A 43 3.13 -7.07 -5.30
N LYS A 44 3.01 -5.73 -5.36
CA LYS A 44 3.77 -4.90 -6.30
C LYS A 44 5.27 -5.02 -6.11
N ALA A 45 5.77 -4.91 -4.87
CA ALA A 45 7.19 -5.05 -4.55
C ALA A 45 7.73 -6.40 -5.00
N GLN A 46 6.98 -7.49 -4.77
CA GLN A 46 7.39 -8.83 -5.21
C GLN A 46 7.43 -9.01 -6.74
N HIS A 47 6.64 -8.25 -7.51
CA HIS A 47 6.63 -8.32 -8.97
C HIS A 47 7.49 -7.23 -9.63
N THR A 48 8.21 -6.44 -8.84
CA THR A 48 9.09 -5.39 -9.35
C THR A 48 10.55 -5.77 -9.11
N VAL A 49 11.32 -5.90 -10.19
CA VAL A 49 12.77 -6.07 -10.15
C VAL A 49 13.39 -4.82 -10.77
N ILE A 50 14.19 -4.10 -9.99
CA ILE A 50 14.89 -2.89 -10.42
C ILE A 50 16.39 -3.22 -10.42
N ASP A 51 17.05 -3.00 -11.55
CA ASP A 51 18.51 -3.19 -11.69
C ASP A 51 18.98 -4.61 -11.27
N GLY A 52 18.16 -5.64 -11.53
CA GLY A 52 18.43 -7.02 -11.13
C GLY A 52 18.18 -7.34 -9.64
N HIS A 53 17.84 -6.33 -8.83
CA HIS A 53 17.52 -6.48 -7.42
C HIS A 53 15.99 -6.48 -7.20
N ARG A 54 15.50 -7.48 -6.45
CA ARG A 54 14.06 -7.61 -6.17
C ARG A 54 13.68 -6.71 -4.99
N LEU A 55 12.63 -5.92 -5.17
CA LEU A 55 12.10 -5.08 -4.10
C LEU A 55 11.46 -5.95 -3.01
N TYR A 56 11.70 -5.61 -1.74
CA TYR A 56 11.04 -6.21 -0.60
C TYR A 56 10.29 -5.16 0.21
N PHE A 57 9.09 -5.54 0.68
CA PHE A 57 8.26 -4.69 1.53
C PHE A 57 8.06 -5.38 2.88
N ASP A 58 8.63 -4.81 3.94
CA ASP A 58 8.53 -5.31 5.33
C ASP A 58 7.31 -4.71 6.06
N GLY A 59 6.58 -3.80 5.43
CA GLY A 59 5.46 -3.11 6.05
C GLY A 59 4.35 -4.07 6.49
N THR A 60 4.10 -4.14 7.81
CA THR A 60 3.04 -4.96 8.39
C THR A 60 1.72 -4.20 8.47
N GLY A 61 0.62 -4.85 8.09
CA GLY A 61 -0.72 -4.25 8.13
C GLY A 61 -1.14 -3.72 9.52
N GLY A 62 -0.71 -4.37 10.61
CA GLY A 62 -0.94 -3.91 11.98
C GLY A 62 -0.21 -2.60 12.34
N GLN A 63 0.99 -2.39 11.81
CA GLN A 63 1.76 -1.17 12.01
C GLN A 63 1.13 0.01 11.26
N LEU A 64 0.61 -0.26 10.05
CA LEU A 64 -0.17 0.71 9.28
C LEU A 64 -1.55 0.98 9.94
N PHE A 65 -2.19 -0.02 10.56
CA PHE A 65 -3.49 0.12 11.24
C PHE A 65 -3.45 1.13 12.39
N GLY A 66 -2.41 1.10 13.23
CA GLY A 66 -2.27 2.07 14.32
C GLY A 66 -2.12 3.51 13.82
N ASN A 67 -1.38 3.73 12.72
CA ASN A 67 -1.27 5.04 12.08
C ASN A 67 -2.57 5.43 11.35
N TRP A 68 -3.25 4.46 10.75
CA TRP A 68 -4.49 4.65 10.03
C TRP A 68 -5.60 5.18 10.93
N ILE A 69 -5.76 4.64 12.15
CA ILE A 69 -6.72 5.15 13.13
C ILE A 69 -6.42 6.60 13.51
N LYS A 70 -5.15 6.94 13.74
CA LYS A 70 -4.75 8.33 14.04
C LYS A 70 -5.10 9.25 12.88
N TRP A 71 -4.76 8.86 11.65
CA TRP A 71 -5.05 9.69 10.47
C TRP A 71 -6.55 9.79 10.18
N THR A 72 -7.31 8.72 10.40
CA THR A 72 -8.78 8.71 10.24
C THR A 72 -9.41 9.66 11.26
N LEU A 73 -8.96 9.63 12.51
CA LEU A 73 -9.43 10.53 13.56
C LEU A 73 -9.07 11.99 13.27
N LEU A 74 -7.85 12.28 12.80
CA LEU A 74 -7.48 13.63 12.34
C LEU A 74 -8.31 14.08 11.14
N THR A 75 -8.59 13.18 10.19
CA THR A 75 -9.41 13.48 9.02
C THR A 75 -10.85 13.80 9.41
N LEU A 76 -11.40 13.07 10.39
CA LEU A 76 -12.74 13.34 10.92
C LEU A 76 -12.80 14.70 11.63
N ILE A 77 -11.82 15.02 12.49
CA ILE A 77 -11.78 16.29 13.24
C ILE A 77 -11.61 17.50 12.30
N THR A 78 -10.85 17.34 11.23
CA THR A 78 -10.59 18.41 10.25
C THR A 78 -11.62 18.46 9.12
N ILE A 79 -12.75 17.73 9.23
CA ILE A 79 -13.82 17.67 8.22
C ILE A 79 -13.23 17.32 6.83
N GLY A 80 -12.33 16.35 6.79
CA GLY A 80 -11.75 15.84 5.55
C GLY A 80 -10.51 16.57 5.04
N ILE A 81 -10.12 17.73 5.57
CA ILE A 81 -8.97 18.50 5.08
C ILE A 81 -7.66 17.71 5.24
N TYR A 82 -7.51 16.98 6.35
CA TYR A 82 -6.32 16.16 6.59
C TYR A 82 -6.16 14.98 5.61
N ALA A 83 -7.20 14.63 4.84
CA ALA A 83 -7.11 13.57 3.82
C ALA A 83 -6.03 13.87 2.76
N PHE A 84 -5.83 15.14 2.40
CA PHE A 84 -4.74 15.54 1.49
C PHE A 84 -3.36 15.19 2.07
N TRP A 85 -3.15 15.43 3.36
CA TRP A 85 -1.89 15.11 4.04
C TRP A 85 -1.71 13.61 4.29
N LEU A 86 -2.82 12.91 4.57
CA LEU A 86 -2.88 11.47 4.73
C LEU A 86 -2.34 10.77 3.49
N ASN A 87 -2.68 11.24 2.29
CA ASN A 87 -2.17 10.68 1.04
C ASN A 87 -0.64 10.78 0.91
N ILE A 88 -0.04 11.88 1.36
CA ILE A 88 1.41 12.04 1.36
C ILE A 88 2.04 11.14 2.44
N LYS A 89 1.45 11.10 3.65
CA LYS A 89 1.98 10.31 4.77
C LYS A 89 1.92 8.81 4.52
N LYS A 90 0.87 8.30 3.87
CA LYS A 90 0.78 6.88 3.45
C LYS A 90 1.91 6.55 2.48
N GLU A 91 2.20 7.41 1.50
CA GLU A 91 3.25 7.18 0.51
C GLU A 91 4.62 7.23 1.16
N GLN A 92 4.88 8.23 2.01
CA GLN A 92 6.11 8.30 2.80
C GLN A 92 6.31 7.05 3.67
N TRP A 93 5.24 6.52 4.28
CA TRP A 93 5.33 5.30 5.08
C TRP A 93 5.66 4.09 4.21
N ILE A 94 4.98 3.94 3.06
CA ILE A 94 5.23 2.84 2.12
C ILE A 94 6.68 2.88 1.64
N THR A 95 7.17 4.04 1.17
CA THR A 95 8.55 4.18 0.68
C THR A 95 9.58 3.83 1.76
N LYS A 96 9.33 4.21 3.02
CA LYS A 96 10.22 3.86 4.14
C LYS A 96 10.31 2.36 4.41
N HIS A 97 9.29 1.58 4.06
CA HIS A 97 9.25 0.14 4.31
C HIS A 97 9.58 -0.69 3.05
N THR A 98 9.80 -0.03 1.91
CA THR A 98 10.28 -0.65 0.67
C THR A 98 11.79 -0.59 0.63
N HIS A 99 12.44 -1.75 0.65
CA HIS A 99 13.89 -1.89 0.59
C HIS A 99 14.30 -2.61 -0.70
N GLN A 100 15.45 -2.25 -1.25
CA GLN A 100 16.11 -3.00 -2.33
C GLN A 100 17.22 -3.82 -1.66
N ARG A 101 17.26 -5.14 -1.90
CA ARG A 101 18.29 -6.02 -1.34
C ARG A 101 19.49 -6.07 -2.26
#